data_AF-A0A3N0A0H4-F1
#
_entry.id   AF-A0A3N0A0H4-F1
#
_cell.length_a   1.000
_cell.length_b   1.000
_cell.length_c   1.000
_cell.angle_alpha   90.00
_cell.angle_beta   90.00
_cell.angle_gamma   90.00
#
_symmetry.space_group_name_H-M   'P 1'
#
loop_
_entity.id
_entity.type
_entity.pdbx_description
1 polymer ?
#
loop_
_entity_poly.entity_id
_entity_poly.type
_entity_poly.pdbx_seq_one_letter_code
_entity_poly.pdbx_strand_id
1 'polypeptide(L)'
;MTCKGICVRYKAQKPVGTGRYASGQRRCQICEIFIKWEGLWCPCCGYRLRTKPRNLKYKAKLRARVEADSLEAKAAHAKAIAKTPKEKTACQYCEKLFVYADKHEKNCKKNPEIINASKSESIAIKA
;
A
#
# COMPACT_ATOMS: atom_id res chain seq x y z
N MET A 1 -8.29 -1.46 -38.71
CA MET A 1 -9.14 -1.94 -37.61
C MET A 1 -10.18 -0.87 -37.29
N THR A 2 -11.45 -1.16 -37.55
CA THR A 2 -12.58 -0.25 -37.33
C THR A 2 -13.23 -0.49 -35.96
N CYS A 3 -13.99 0.47 -35.46
CA CYS A 3 -14.73 0.32 -34.21
C CYS A 3 -15.91 -0.66 -34.39
N LYS A 4 -16.01 -1.67 -33.52
CA LYS A 4 -17.12 -2.65 -33.46
C LYS A 4 -18.26 -2.27 -32.50
N GLY A 5 -18.22 -1.09 -31.86
CA GLY A 5 -19.26 -0.63 -30.93
C GLY A 5 -19.26 -1.23 -29.52
N ILE A 6 -18.57 -2.35 -29.28
CA ILE A 6 -18.52 -3.04 -27.97
C ILE A 6 -18.01 -2.12 -26.84
N CYS A 7 -17.12 -1.19 -27.17
CA CYS A 7 -16.48 -0.29 -26.21
C CYS A 7 -17.47 0.67 -25.51
N VAL A 8 -18.67 0.89 -26.07
CA VAL A 8 -19.70 1.76 -25.48
C VAL A 8 -20.13 1.25 -24.09
N ARG A 9 -20.15 -0.08 -23.89
CA ARG A 9 -20.49 -0.70 -22.60
C ARG A 9 -19.51 -0.35 -21.48
N TYR A 10 -18.27 -0.02 -21.85
CA TYR A 10 -17.18 0.32 -20.93
C TYR A 10 -16.91 1.82 -20.87
N LYS A 11 -17.78 2.64 -21.46
CA LYS A 11 -17.62 4.10 -21.54
C LYS A 11 -17.52 4.70 -20.14
N ALA A 12 -16.44 5.43 -19.90
CA ALA A 12 -16.21 6.08 -18.63
C ALA A 12 -16.93 7.44 -18.56
N GLN A 13 -17.58 7.70 -17.44
CA GLN A 13 -18.18 9.00 -17.15
C GLN A 13 -17.12 10.06 -16.87
N LYS A 14 -17.39 11.33 -17.19
CA LYS A 14 -16.45 12.42 -16.90
C LYS A 14 -16.38 12.63 -15.39
N PRO A 15 -15.21 12.46 -14.75
CA PRO A 15 -15.10 12.73 -13.33
C PRO A 15 -15.09 14.24 -13.10
N VAL A 16 -15.72 14.69 -12.01
CA VAL A 16 -15.74 16.10 -11.58
C VAL A 16 -14.45 16.43 -10.83
N GLY A 17 -13.86 17.61 -11.09
CA GLY A 17 -12.67 18.11 -10.38
C GLY A 17 -11.34 17.39 -10.64
N THR A 18 -11.35 16.17 -11.22
CA THR A 18 -10.15 15.39 -11.52
C THR A 18 -9.97 15.12 -13.01
N GLY A 19 -8.71 15.02 -13.43
CA GLY A 19 -8.37 14.75 -14.82
C GLY A 19 -8.67 13.31 -15.18
N ARG A 20 -9.27 13.06 -16.36
CA ARG A 20 -9.64 11.70 -16.82
C ARG A 20 -8.52 10.65 -16.66
N TYR A 21 -7.30 11.00 -17.06
CA TYR A 21 -6.14 10.12 -16.98
C TYR A 21 -5.66 9.90 -15.53
N ALA A 22 -5.82 10.90 -14.65
CA ALA A 22 -5.50 10.75 -13.23
C ALA A 22 -6.46 9.77 -12.55
N SER A 23 -7.73 9.76 -12.95
CA SER A 23 -8.72 8.76 -12.53
C SER A 23 -8.55 7.37 -13.15
N GLY A 24 -7.45 7.12 -13.87
CA GLY A 24 -7.20 5.83 -14.53
C GLY A 24 -8.04 5.56 -15.78
N GLN A 25 -8.79 6.54 -16.30
CA GLN A 25 -9.55 6.37 -17.54
C GLN A 25 -8.59 6.37 -18.74
N ARG A 26 -8.82 5.44 -19.68
CA ARG A 26 -7.95 5.26 -20.85
C ARG A 26 -8.70 5.62 -22.11
N ARG A 27 -8.06 6.34 -23.04
CA ARG A 27 -8.69 6.71 -24.33
C ARG A 27 -8.31 5.72 -25.41
N CYS A 28 -9.29 5.19 -26.12
CA CYS A 28 -9.04 4.50 -27.39
C CYS A 28 -8.94 5.52 -28.52
N GLN A 29 -7.95 5.39 -29.40
CA GLN A 29 -7.74 6.34 -30.50
C GLN A 29 -8.61 6.05 -31.72
N ILE A 30 -8.97 4.78 -31.91
CA ILE A 30 -9.86 4.35 -33.00
C ILE A 30 -11.32 4.57 -32.62
N CYS A 31 -11.70 4.14 -31.41
CA CYS A 31 -13.07 4.29 -30.93
C CYS A 31 -13.34 5.68 -30.35
N GLU A 32 -12.32 6.52 -30.19
CA GLU A 32 -12.38 7.91 -29.71
C GLU A 32 -12.97 8.14 -28.31
N ILE A 33 -13.39 7.08 -27.63
CA ILE A 33 -14.00 7.13 -26.31
C ILE A 33 -12.99 6.86 -25.18
N PHE A 34 -13.34 7.37 -23.99
CA PHE A 34 -12.69 6.99 -22.74
C PHE A 34 -13.40 5.77 -22.15
N ILE A 35 -12.61 4.78 -21.74
CA ILE A 35 -13.11 3.54 -21.13
C ILE A 35 -12.45 3.29 -19.78
N LYS A 36 -13.22 2.65 -18.88
CA LYS A 36 -12.70 2.09 -17.63
C LYS A 36 -12.40 0.61 -17.90
N TRP A 37 -11.15 0.30 -18.19
CA TRP A 37 -10.70 -1.06 -18.53
C TRP A 37 -9.31 -1.32 -17.94
N GLU A 38 -9.11 -2.51 -17.41
CA GLU A 38 -7.86 -2.90 -16.73
C GLU A 38 -6.73 -3.25 -17.71
N GLY A 39 -7.08 -3.75 -18.90
CA GLY A 39 -6.14 -4.15 -19.94
C GLY A 39 -5.59 -3.00 -20.79
N LEU A 40 -4.43 -3.21 -21.42
CA LEU A 40 -3.76 -2.20 -22.25
C LEU A 40 -4.41 -2.04 -23.64
N TRP A 41 -5.21 -3.00 -24.06
CA TRP A 41 -5.82 -3.06 -25.39
C TRP A 41 -7.32 -2.78 -25.32
N CYS A 42 -7.84 -2.11 -26.34
CA CYS A 42 -9.27 -1.83 -26.44
C CYS A 42 -10.04 -3.13 -26.70
N PRO A 43 -11.07 -3.46 -25.90
CA PRO A 43 -11.86 -4.67 -26.09
C PRO A 43 -12.68 -4.68 -27.39
N CYS A 44 -12.77 -3.54 -28.08
CA CYS A 44 -13.57 -3.37 -29.29
C CYS A 44 -12.75 -3.45 -30.58
N CYS A 45 -11.72 -2.63 -30.71
CA CYS A 45 -10.90 -2.54 -31.93
C CYS A 45 -9.50 -3.14 -31.77
N GLY A 46 -9.16 -3.66 -30.59
CA GLY A 46 -7.82 -4.20 -30.31
C GLY A 46 -6.70 -3.16 -30.33
N TYR A 47 -7.00 -1.85 -30.42
CA TYR A 47 -5.97 -0.82 -30.42
C TYR A 47 -5.44 -0.54 -29.01
N ARG A 48 -4.15 -0.21 -28.92
CA ARG A 48 -3.50 0.13 -27.65
C ARG A 48 -4.13 1.38 -27.04
N LEU A 49 -4.61 1.25 -25.81
CA LEU A 49 -5.23 2.34 -25.06
C LEU A 49 -4.19 3.34 -24.60
N ARG A 50 -4.56 4.62 -24.69
CA ARG A 50 -3.72 5.72 -24.25
C ARG A 50 -3.98 6.01 -22.77
N THR A 51 -2.90 6.01 -21.99
CA THR A 51 -2.90 6.31 -20.55
C THR A 51 -2.35 7.70 -20.20
N LYS A 52 -1.75 8.40 -21.18
CA LYS A 52 -1.15 9.73 -20.99
C LYS A 52 -1.69 10.73 -22.03
N PRO A 53 -1.90 12.00 -21.67
CA PRO A 53 -2.25 13.06 -22.61
C PRO A 53 -1.26 13.18 -23.78
N ARG A 54 -1.71 13.71 -24.93
CA ARG A 54 -0.83 13.98 -26.08
C ARG A 54 0.10 15.17 -25.83
N ASN A 55 -0.45 16.26 -25.29
CA ASN A 55 0.26 17.53 -25.19
C ASN A 55 1.20 17.53 -23.99
N LEU A 56 2.40 18.07 -24.19
CA LEU A 56 3.46 18.13 -23.18
C LEU A 56 3.01 18.87 -21.91
N LYS A 57 2.30 20.00 -22.06
CA LYS A 57 1.71 20.77 -20.95
C LYS A 57 0.83 19.91 -20.03
N TYR A 58 -0.09 19.14 -20.61
CA TYR A 58 -0.98 18.26 -19.84
C TYR A 58 -0.26 17.01 -19.30
N LYS A 59 0.78 16.54 -19.98
CA LYS A 59 1.63 15.44 -19.50
C LYS A 59 2.45 15.85 -18.27
N ALA A 60 2.93 17.09 -18.21
CA ALA A 60 3.58 17.64 -17.01
C ALA A 60 2.57 17.76 -15.85
N LYS A 61 1.37 18.32 -16.10
CA LYS A 61 0.31 18.42 -15.09
C LYS A 61 -0.10 17.07 -14.51
N LEU A 62 -0.21 16.03 -15.35
CA LEU A 62 -0.51 14.67 -14.88
C LEU A 62 0.61 14.13 -13.97
N ARG A 63 1.87 14.34 -14.33
CA ARG A 63 3.02 13.88 -13.51
C ARG A 63 3.03 14.52 -12.13
N ALA A 64 2.90 15.85 -12.07
CA ALA A 64 2.85 16.58 -10.80
C ALA A 64 1.72 16.09 -9.87
N ARG A 65 0.56 15.76 -10.45
CA ARG A 65 -0.58 15.25 -9.68
C ARG A 65 -0.38 13.83 -9.18
N VAL A 66 0.13 12.93 -10.04
CA VAL A 66 0.47 11.56 -9.62
C VAL A 66 1.52 11.56 -8.51
N GLU A 67 2.48 12.48 -8.56
CA GLU A 67 3.48 12.65 -7.51
C GLU A 67 2.84 13.11 -6.20
N ALA A 68 2.00 14.15 -6.23
CA ALA A 68 1.24 14.60 -5.07
C ALA A 68 0.39 13.48 -4.46
N ASP A 69 -0.40 12.78 -5.28
CA ASP A 69 -1.24 11.66 -4.85
C ASP A 69 -0.39 10.53 -4.20
N SER A 70 0.83 10.29 -4.70
CA SER A 70 1.75 9.29 -4.13
C SER A 70 2.36 9.70 -2.79
N LEU A 71 2.63 10.98 -2.59
CA LEU A 71 3.12 11.53 -1.32
C LEU A 71 2.01 11.48 -0.27
N GLU A 72 0.79 11.85 -0.65
CA GLU A 72 -0.39 11.75 0.21
C GLU A 72 -0.66 10.30 0.63
N ALA A 73 -0.58 9.34 -0.30
CA ALA A 73 -0.75 7.92 0.00
C ALA A 73 0.32 7.40 0.98
N LYS A 74 1.59 7.79 0.80
CA LYS A 74 2.68 7.44 1.72
C LYS A 74 2.47 8.04 3.12
N ALA A 75 2.02 9.29 3.20
CA ALA A 75 1.72 9.94 4.47
C ALA A 75 0.52 9.29 5.18
N ALA A 76 -0.52 8.89 4.45
CA ALA A 76 -1.66 8.15 4.98
C ALA A 76 -1.23 6.77 5.51
N HIS A 77 -0.38 6.05 4.78
CA HIS A 77 0.18 4.78 5.22
C HIS A 77 1.04 4.91 6.49
N ALA A 78 1.91 5.93 6.56
CA ALA A 78 2.72 6.20 7.76
C ALA A 78 1.84 6.50 9.00
N LYS A 79 0.75 7.27 8.82
CA LYS A 79 -0.22 7.53 9.90
C LYS A 79 -0.99 6.28 10.32
N ALA A 80 -1.28 5.36 9.39
CA ALA A 80 -1.92 4.08 9.72
C ALA A 80 -0.99 3.18 10.56
N ILE A 81 0.29 3.07 10.20
CA ILE A 81 1.31 2.33 10.97
C ILE A 81 1.49 2.91 12.38
N ALA A 82 1.37 4.23 12.55
CA ALA A 82 1.47 4.85 13.86
C ALA A 82 0.26 4.56 14.77
N LYS A 83 -0.89 4.17 14.21
CA LYS A 83 -2.14 3.92 14.95
C LYS A 83 -2.40 2.43 15.23
N THR A 84 -1.66 1.50 14.62
CA THR A 84 -1.82 0.08 14.94
C THR A 84 -1.25 -0.22 16.33
N PRO A 85 -1.98 -0.96 17.20
CA PRO A 85 -1.43 -1.42 18.48
C PRO A 85 -0.24 -2.34 18.19
N LYS A 86 0.93 -1.99 18.73
CA LYS A 86 2.15 -2.80 18.60
C LYS A 86 1.91 -4.17 19.25
N GLU A 87 1.88 -5.20 18.42
CA GLU A 87 1.70 -6.59 18.87
C GLU A 87 2.89 -7.01 19.75
N LYS A 88 2.61 -7.73 20.84
CA LYS A 88 3.65 -8.16 21.79
C LYS A 88 4.46 -9.30 21.14
N THR A 89 5.77 -9.12 21.04
CA THR A 89 6.70 -10.13 20.49
C THR A 89 7.59 -10.68 21.62
N ALA A 90 7.93 -11.98 21.56
CA ALA A 90 8.78 -12.62 22.56
C ALA A 90 10.25 -12.24 22.37
N CYS A 91 10.96 -11.96 23.48
CA CYS A 91 12.39 -11.69 23.49
C CYS A 91 13.21 -12.97 23.26
N GLN A 92 14.23 -12.91 22.41
CA GLN A 92 15.08 -14.08 22.08
C GLN A 92 15.89 -14.64 23.27
N TYR A 93 16.10 -13.87 24.35
CA TYR A 93 16.99 -14.23 25.46
C TYR A 93 16.28 -14.64 26.75
N CYS A 94 15.08 -14.12 26.98
CA CYS A 94 14.33 -14.36 28.22
C CYS A 94 12.90 -14.82 27.98
N GLU A 95 12.53 -15.04 26.71
CA GLU A 95 11.24 -15.58 26.23
C GLU A 95 9.98 -14.81 26.65
N LYS A 96 10.13 -13.71 27.39
CA LYS A 96 9.04 -12.84 27.83
C LYS A 96 8.48 -12.02 26.67
N LEU A 97 7.15 -11.87 26.66
CA LEU A 97 6.41 -11.08 25.67
C LEU A 97 6.48 -9.59 26.00
N PHE A 98 7.08 -8.79 25.11
CA PHE A 98 7.18 -7.33 25.24
C PHE A 98 6.57 -6.61 24.04
N VAL A 99 5.97 -5.44 24.31
CA VAL A 99 5.43 -4.53 23.28
C VAL A 99 6.54 -3.94 22.39
N TYR A 100 7.79 -3.92 22.91
CA TYR A 100 9.00 -3.44 22.21
C TYR A 100 10.18 -4.38 22.47
N ALA A 101 10.15 -5.57 21.87
CA ALA A 101 11.21 -6.58 22.03
C ALA A 101 12.61 -6.01 21.70
N ASP A 102 12.77 -5.25 20.61
CA ASP A 102 14.05 -4.66 20.18
C ASP A 102 14.71 -3.75 21.23
N LYS A 103 13.89 -3.04 22.01
CA LYS A 103 14.39 -2.14 23.08
C LYS A 103 14.76 -2.93 24.33
N HIS A 104 13.97 -3.96 24.64
CA HIS A 104 14.24 -4.90 25.72
C HIS A 104 15.53 -5.70 25.48
N GLU A 105 15.74 -6.23 24.28
CA GLU A 105 16.91 -7.04 23.93
C GLU A 105 18.24 -6.30 24.09
N LYS A 106 18.28 -4.99 23.80
CA LYS A 106 19.47 -4.15 24.02
C LYS A 106 19.83 -4.00 25.50
N ASN A 107 18.85 -4.11 26.40
CA ASN A 107 19.06 -4.08 27.84
C ASN A 107 19.36 -5.49 28.38
N CYS A 108 18.68 -6.51 27.85
CA CYS A 108 18.88 -7.91 28.18
C CYS A 108 20.28 -8.42 27.78
N LYS A 109 20.86 -7.91 26.69
CA LYS A 109 22.25 -8.19 26.28
C LYS A 109 23.31 -7.59 27.23
N LYS A 110 22.94 -6.61 28.08
CA LYS A 110 23.88 -5.84 28.91
C LYS A 110 23.95 -6.27 30.38
N ASN A 111 23.18 -7.27 30.81
CA ASN A 111 23.27 -7.78 32.17
C ASN A 111 23.46 -9.31 32.20
N PRO A 112 24.67 -9.81 32.49
CA PRO A 112 24.96 -11.22 32.59
C PRO A 112 24.66 -11.74 34.01
N GLU A 113 23.43 -11.60 34.50
CA GLU A 113 22.94 -12.28 35.70
C GLU A 113 21.46 -11.94 35.88
N ILE A 114 20.56 -12.83 35.46
CA ILE A 114 19.43 -13.41 36.22
C ILE A 114 18.91 -14.58 35.36
N ILE A 115 19.66 -15.67 35.38
CA ILE A 115 19.11 -17.02 35.43
C ILE A 115 19.25 -17.38 36.92
N ASN A 116 18.20 -17.94 37.54
CA ASN A 116 18.10 -18.30 38.97
C ASN A 116 17.38 -17.27 39.86
N ALA A 117 16.07 -17.12 39.67
CA ALA A 117 15.17 -16.65 40.72
C ALA A 117 13.78 -17.28 40.57
N SER A 118 13.72 -18.61 40.44
CA SER A 118 12.47 -19.38 40.63
C SER A 118 12.70 -20.91 40.63
N LYS A 119 13.62 -21.44 41.47
CA LYS A 119 13.51 -22.82 42.00
C LYS A 119 14.49 -23.11 43.15
N SER A 120 14.45 -22.35 44.23
CA SER A 120 15.05 -22.79 45.49
C SER A 120 14.25 -22.29 46.67
N GLU A 121 13.04 -22.83 46.84
CA GLU A 121 12.32 -22.82 48.12
C GLU A 121 11.18 -23.84 48.05
N SER A 122 11.54 -25.11 48.22
CA SER A 122 10.63 -26.12 48.76
C SER A 122 11.47 -27.19 49.45
N ILE A 123 12.00 -26.82 50.61
CA ILE A 123 12.51 -27.75 51.62
C ILE A 123 11.54 -27.69 52.82
N ALA A 124 11.03 -28.86 53.18
CA ALA A 124 10.47 -29.29 54.46
C ALA A 124 9.13 -28.68 54.95
N ILE A 125 8.07 -29.48 54.82
CA ILE A 125 7.18 -29.76 55.95
C ILE A 125 7.19 -31.28 56.17
N LYS A 126 7.75 -31.69 57.31
CA LYS A 126 7.58 -33.01 57.93
C LYS A 126 6.17 -33.08 58.52
N ALA A 127 5.49 -34.20 58.29
CA ALA A 127 4.49 -34.77 59.20
C ALA A 127 4.59 -36.30 59.09
#